data_AF-A0A821C960-F1
#
_entry.id   AF-A0A821C960-F1
#
_cell.length_a   1.000
_cell.length_b   1.000
_cell.length_c   1.000
_cell.angle_alpha   90.00
_cell.angle_beta   90.00
_cell.angle_gamma   90.00
#
_symmetry.space_group_name_H-M   'P 1'
#
loop_
_entity.id
_entity.type
_entity.pdbx_description
1 polymer ?
#
loop_
_entity_poly.entity_id
_entity_poly.type
_entity_poly.pdbx_seq_one_letter_code
_entity_poly.pdbx_strand_id
1 'polypeptide(L)'
;LTAFLNIKTVLNEPCLLELSNALFTASCSWLVHLASLSNQVENEEVIQMIKQLPLTSKSHRQLSYIPEFIMENITDYLVFLGRFNVQLFESLSSVNEYVTLVLVFMGDASRLRNPHLRAALAEAFEAILPNKQHGGGRTLNSAFAEAIFTHHPLIEHLPRVLLDVFVSIELTGQAVAFEQKFNYRRPMYEILEYLWKFDKHREQVKKLAAYAEEHIDDAEAPLFLRFINLLMNDANFLLDEALSQMARLKENQEAMDRGEWDSMPQEQRRDLENTFRHTGQTARYTNIMGLKTLIILDMITRSIQSIFCRPAICERLALMVNYFLQHLVGPKRRNLKVRNLNEYQFEPQKLVAKVTDIYLNFSEHDEFCTAVCNDGMSYNEQLFPQAVEVLERIGHPRERIDAFLKLSEHIKVSK
;
A
#
# COMPACT_ATOMS: atom_id res chain seq x y z
N LEU A 1 -4.00 4.48 -32.42
CA LEU A 1 -4.62 5.71 -31.87
C LEU A 1 -6.11 5.82 -32.24
N THR A 2 -6.49 5.64 -33.51
CA THR A 2 -7.89 5.74 -33.98
C THR A 2 -8.85 4.77 -33.27
N ALA A 3 -8.49 3.50 -33.12
CA ALA A 3 -9.33 2.51 -32.42
C ALA A 3 -9.57 2.88 -30.95
N PHE A 4 -8.53 3.34 -30.25
CA PHE A 4 -8.63 3.79 -28.85
C PHE A 4 -9.58 4.98 -28.71
N LEU A 5 -9.46 5.99 -29.58
CA LEU A 5 -10.34 7.16 -29.56
C LEU A 5 -11.79 6.78 -29.88
N ASN A 6 -12.01 5.91 -30.86
CA ASN A 6 -13.35 5.44 -31.22
C ASN A 6 -14.02 4.69 -30.05
N ILE A 7 -13.31 3.74 -29.44
CA ILE A 7 -13.82 2.99 -28.27
C ILE A 7 -14.09 3.95 -27.11
N LYS A 8 -13.16 4.87 -26.84
CA LYS A 8 -13.34 5.89 -25.79
C LYS A 8 -14.60 6.72 -26.04
N THR A 9 -14.84 7.16 -27.26
CA THR A 9 -16.04 7.94 -27.60
C THR A 9 -17.31 7.13 -27.40
N VAL A 10 -17.36 5.89 -27.87
CA VAL A 10 -18.55 5.01 -27.71
C VAL A 10 -18.84 4.72 -26.24
N LEU A 11 -17.81 4.39 -25.46
CA LEU A 11 -17.95 4.12 -24.02
C LEU A 11 -18.28 5.37 -23.20
N ASN A 12 -18.08 6.57 -23.74
CA ASN A 12 -18.43 7.83 -23.09
C ASN A 12 -19.75 8.44 -23.61
N GLU A 13 -20.54 7.66 -24.34
CA GLU A 13 -21.86 8.10 -24.77
C GLU A 13 -22.77 8.29 -23.53
N PRO A 14 -23.37 9.47 -23.32
CA PRO A 14 -24.09 9.78 -22.08
C PRO A 14 -25.23 8.81 -21.75
N CYS A 15 -26.03 8.39 -22.74
CA CYS A 15 -27.17 7.50 -22.50
C CYS A 15 -26.69 6.11 -22.04
N LEU A 16 -25.65 5.56 -22.68
CA LEU A 16 -25.02 4.30 -22.27
C LEU A 16 -24.51 4.38 -20.83
N LEU A 17 -23.86 5.49 -20.46
CA LEU A 17 -23.33 5.68 -19.11
C LEU A 17 -24.43 5.82 -18.06
N GLU A 18 -25.52 6.54 -18.35
CA GLU A 18 -26.67 6.65 -17.44
C GLU A 18 -27.32 5.28 -17.20
N LEU A 19 -27.56 4.50 -18.27
CA LEU A 19 -28.13 3.15 -18.17
C LEU A 19 -27.19 2.18 -17.45
N SER A 20 -25.89 2.26 -17.74
CA SER A 20 -24.87 1.45 -17.10
C SER A 20 -24.78 1.77 -15.60
N ASN A 21 -24.80 3.06 -15.24
CA ASN A 21 -24.82 3.46 -13.84
C ASN A 21 -26.07 2.94 -13.11
N ALA A 22 -27.27 3.08 -13.70
CA ALA A 22 -28.49 2.56 -13.11
C ALA A 22 -28.42 1.04 -12.86
N LEU A 23 -27.91 0.29 -13.86
CA LEU A 23 -27.73 -1.16 -13.75
C LEU A 23 -26.73 -1.54 -12.66
N PHE A 24 -25.56 -0.90 -12.64
CA PHE A 24 -24.51 -1.22 -11.68
C PHE A 24 -24.86 -0.80 -10.26
N THR A 25 -25.46 0.37 -10.06
CA THR A 25 -26.00 0.78 -8.75
C THR A 25 -27.05 -0.21 -8.25
N ALA A 26 -28.02 -0.60 -9.08
CA ALA A 26 -29.03 -1.59 -8.69
C ALA A 26 -28.39 -2.94 -8.33
N SER A 27 -27.37 -3.35 -9.09
CA SER A 27 -26.59 -4.57 -8.83
C SER A 27 -25.84 -4.49 -7.51
N CYS A 28 -25.23 -3.32 -7.19
CA CYS A 28 -24.59 -3.07 -5.89
C CYS A 28 -25.58 -3.28 -4.75
N SER A 29 -26.72 -2.59 -4.77
CA SER A 29 -27.74 -2.69 -3.73
C SER A 29 -28.27 -4.12 -3.57
N TRP A 30 -28.48 -4.83 -4.68
CA TRP A 30 -28.92 -6.22 -4.67
C TRP A 30 -27.88 -7.18 -4.08
N LEU A 31 -26.60 -7.07 -4.48
CA LEU A 31 -25.51 -7.90 -3.94
C LEU A 31 -25.32 -7.66 -2.44
N VAL A 32 -25.33 -6.38 -2.03
CA VAL A 32 -25.23 -5.96 -0.63
C VAL A 32 -26.39 -6.52 0.19
N HIS A 33 -27.61 -6.49 -0.35
CA HIS A 33 -28.78 -7.08 0.28
C HIS A 33 -28.62 -8.60 0.43
N LEU A 34 -28.25 -9.32 -0.63
CA LEU A 34 -28.00 -10.77 -0.59
C LEU A 34 -26.91 -11.14 0.42
N ALA A 35 -25.88 -10.31 0.57
CA ALA A 35 -24.89 -10.48 1.61
C ALA A 35 -25.50 -10.29 3.02
N SER A 36 -26.36 -9.31 3.21
CA SER A 36 -26.97 -9.08 4.53
C SER A 36 -27.94 -10.17 4.98
N LEU A 37 -28.60 -10.87 4.05
CA LEU A 37 -29.60 -11.90 4.35
C LEU A 37 -29.06 -13.01 5.27
N SER A 38 -29.85 -13.34 6.29
CA SER A 38 -29.61 -14.53 7.10
C SER A 38 -30.32 -15.73 6.47
N ASN A 39 -29.73 -16.93 6.57
CA ASN A 39 -30.36 -18.17 6.05
C ASN A 39 -31.71 -18.52 6.73
N GLN A 40 -32.18 -17.75 7.72
CA GLN A 40 -33.45 -17.95 8.39
C GLN A 40 -34.60 -17.13 7.78
N VAL A 41 -34.31 -16.17 6.89
CA VAL A 41 -35.30 -15.31 6.26
C VAL A 41 -35.29 -15.60 4.76
N GLU A 42 -36.15 -16.52 4.33
CA GLU A 42 -36.17 -16.97 2.94
C GLU A 42 -36.79 -15.94 1.97
N ASN A 43 -37.52 -14.93 2.46
CA ASN A 43 -38.27 -13.97 1.62
C ASN A 43 -38.39 -12.57 2.26
N GLU A 44 -37.28 -11.87 2.49
CA GLU A 44 -37.34 -10.43 2.74
C GLU A 44 -37.35 -9.69 1.39
N GLU A 45 -38.54 -9.26 0.93
CA GLU A 45 -38.69 -8.52 -0.33
C GLU A 45 -38.16 -7.08 -0.26
N VAL A 46 -37.88 -6.57 0.94
CA VAL A 46 -37.46 -5.19 1.18
C VAL A 46 -35.94 -5.12 1.31
N ILE A 47 -35.30 -4.41 0.38
CA ILE A 47 -33.87 -4.08 0.46
C ILE A 47 -33.65 -3.16 1.67
N GLN A 48 -33.11 -3.73 2.76
CA GLN A 48 -32.73 -2.95 3.93
C GLN A 48 -31.34 -2.36 3.77
N MET A 49 -31.17 -1.10 4.19
CA MET A 49 -29.85 -0.49 4.29
C MET A 49 -29.04 -1.18 5.39
N ILE A 50 -27.78 -1.52 5.09
CA ILE A 50 -26.84 -2.04 6.08
C ILE A 50 -26.56 -0.94 7.10
N LYS A 51 -26.82 -1.25 8.38
CA LYS A 51 -26.62 -0.30 9.48
C LYS A 51 -25.30 -0.50 10.22
N GLN A 52 -24.64 -1.65 10.06
CA GLN A 52 -23.44 -1.99 10.82
C GLN A 52 -22.55 -2.99 10.08
N LEU A 53 -21.24 -2.84 10.22
CA LEU A 53 -20.22 -3.82 9.84
C LEU A 53 -19.38 -4.24 11.07
N PRO A 54 -18.75 -5.43 11.06
CA PRO A 54 -18.89 -6.49 10.05
C PRO A 54 -20.28 -7.13 10.09
N LEU A 55 -20.69 -7.74 8.98
CA LEU A 55 -21.95 -8.48 8.95
C LEU A 55 -21.81 -9.75 9.80
N THR A 56 -22.64 -9.87 10.83
CA THR A 56 -22.63 -11.02 11.76
C THR A 56 -23.39 -12.23 11.22
N SER A 57 -24.26 -12.03 10.22
CA SER A 57 -24.98 -13.11 9.56
C SER A 57 -24.00 -14.00 8.79
N LYS A 58 -24.22 -15.32 8.82
CA LYS A 58 -23.50 -16.23 7.93
C LYS A 58 -23.91 -15.94 6.49
N SER A 59 -22.94 -15.96 5.58
CA SER A 59 -23.17 -15.76 4.14
C SER A 59 -24.33 -16.60 3.62
N HIS A 60 -25.27 -15.94 2.93
CA HIS A 60 -26.47 -16.57 2.39
C HIS A 60 -26.12 -17.52 1.24
N ARG A 61 -26.80 -18.67 1.15
CA ARG A 61 -26.51 -19.67 0.10
C ARG A 61 -26.66 -19.10 -1.31
N GLN A 62 -27.61 -18.19 -1.53
CA GLN A 62 -27.83 -17.59 -2.85
C GLN A 62 -26.62 -16.83 -3.39
N LEU A 63 -25.83 -16.20 -2.51
CA LEU A 63 -24.63 -15.46 -2.91
C LEU A 63 -23.62 -16.37 -3.61
N SER A 64 -23.57 -17.66 -3.23
CA SER A 64 -22.66 -18.64 -3.86
C SER A 64 -23.04 -19.04 -5.29
N TYR A 65 -24.25 -18.70 -5.74
CA TYR A 65 -24.70 -18.94 -7.13
C TYR A 65 -24.46 -17.75 -8.05
N ILE A 66 -24.05 -16.61 -7.49
CA ILE A 66 -23.88 -15.39 -8.27
C ILE A 66 -22.54 -15.45 -9.01
N PRO A 67 -22.54 -15.28 -10.35
CA PRO A 67 -21.31 -15.26 -11.11
C PRO A 67 -20.39 -14.10 -10.75
N GLU A 68 -19.10 -14.39 -10.65
CA GLU A 68 -18.06 -13.42 -10.29
C GLU A 68 -17.93 -12.24 -11.26
N PHE A 69 -18.25 -12.42 -12.54
CA PHE A 69 -18.17 -11.37 -13.56
C PHE A 69 -19.07 -10.16 -13.25
N ILE A 70 -20.14 -10.34 -12.45
CA ILE A 70 -21.00 -9.21 -12.06
C ILE A 70 -20.21 -8.23 -11.18
N MET A 71 -19.41 -8.77 -10.25
CA MET A 71 -18.52 -7.97 -9.40
C MET A 71 -17.38 -7.35 -10.21
N GLU A 72 -16.80 -8.12 -11.14
CA GLU A 72 -15.76 -7.66 -12.05
C GLU A 72 -16.23 -6.45 -12.88
N ASN A 73 -17.41 -6.55 -13.52
CA ASN A 73 -17.98 -5.46 -14.32
C ASN A 73 -18.22 -4.19 -13.51
N ILE A 74 -18.71 -4.30 -12.26
CA ILE A 74 -18.89 -3.14 -11.37
C ILE A 74 -17.53 -2.49 -11.06
N THR A 75 -16.52 -3.31 -10.78
CA THR A 75 -15.18 -2.86 -10.44
C THR A 75 -14.52 -2.15 -11.64
N ASP A 76 -14.57 -2.77 -12.81
CA ASP A 76 -14.06 -2.21 -14.07
C ASP A 76 -14.75 -0.90 -14.44
N TYR A 77 -16.07 -0.82 -14.23
CA TYR A 77 -16.83 0.39 -14.47
C TYR A 77 -16.37 1.55 -13.57
N LEU A 78 -16.15 1.31 -12.27
CA LEU A 78 -15.64 2.32 -11.34
C LEU A 78 -14.24 2.81 -11.73
N VAL A 79 -13.34 1.88 -12.06
CA VAL A 79 -11.99 2.22 -12.55
C VAL A 79 -12.08 3.02 -13.86
N PHE A 80 -12.96 2.63 -14.77
CA PHE A 80 -13.21 3.35 -16.02
C PHE A 80 -13.70 4.77 -15.77
N LEU A 81 -14.69 4.98 -14.89
CA LEU A 81 -15.22 6.30 -14.57
C LEU A 81 -14.15 7.20 -13.95
N GLY A 82 -13.43 6.72 -12.94
CA GLY A 82 -12.35 7.47 -12.30
C GLY A 82 -11.20 7.82 -13.26
N ARG A 83 -11.01 7.02 -14.32
CA ARG A 83 -9.94 7.22 -15.31
C ARG A 83 -10.34 8.07 -16.51
N PHE A 84 -11.56 7.94 -16.98
CA PHE A 84 -11.97 8.50 -18.28
C PHE A 84 -13.17 9.45 -18.20
N ASN A 85 -13.98 9.40 -17.13
CA ASN A 85 -15.16 10.25 -16.96
C ASN A 85 -15.38 10.71 -15.51
N VAL A 86 -14.39 11.43 -15.00
CA VAL A 86 -14.37 12.02 -13.65
C VAL A 86 -15.61 12.89 -13.38
N GLN A 87 -16.08 13.63 -14.39
CA GLN A 87 -17.24 14.53 -14.25
C GLN A 87 -18.53 13.77 -13.99
N LEU A 88 -18.77 12.67 -14.72
CA LEU A 88 -19.92 11.83 -14.43
C LEU A 88 -19.80 11.26 -13.02
N PHE A 89 -18.62 10.74 -12.66
CA PHE A 89 -18.38 10.15 -11.35
C PHE A 89 -18.73 11.10 -10.19
N GLU A 90 -18.34 12.38 -10.29
CA GLU A 90 -18.67 13.42 -9.31
C GLU A 90 -20.17 13.76 -9.24
N SER A 91 -20.88 13.60 -10.36
CA SER A 91 -22.32 13.90 -10.45
C SER A 91 -23.22 12.74 -9.99
N LEU A 92 -22.65 11.56 -9.72
CA LEU A 92 -23.40 10.39 -9.31
C LEU A 92 -24.02 10.60 -7.92
N SER A 93 -25.35 10.59 -7.84
CA SER A 93 -26.07 10.54 -6.57
C SER A 93 -25.90 9.21 -5.83
N SER A 94 -25.53 8.17 -6.56
CA SER A 94 -25.53 6.76 -6.14
C SER A 94 -24.16 6.20 -5.78
N VAL A 95 -23.25 7.08 -5.35
CA VAL A 95 -21.87 6.69 -5.01
C VAL A 95 -21.83 5.84 -3.75
N ASN A 96 -22.79 6.07 -2.84
CA ASN A 96 -22.88 5.37 -1.57
C ASN A 96 -23.09 3.85 -1.75
N GLU A 97 -23.81 3.45 -2.79
CA GLU A 97 -24.08 2.04 -3.10
C GLU A 97 -22.78 1.31 -3.49
N TYR A 98 -21.92 1.96 -4.29
CA TYR A 98 -20.60 1.43 -4.65
C TYR A 98 -19.67 1.36 -3.44
N VAL A 99 -19.65 2.41 -2.61
CA VAL A 99 -18.84 2.45 -1.38
C VAL A 99 -19.29 1.36 -0.42
N THR A 100 -20.60 1.18 -0.24
CA THR A 100 -21.17 0.11 0.60
C THR A 100 -20.78 -1.27 0.07
N LEU A 101 -20.86 -1.49 -1.25
CA LEU A 101 -20.41 -2.74 -1.87
C LEU A 101 -18.94 -3.04 -1.53
N VAL A 102 -18.04 -2.07 -1.71
CA VAL A 102 -16.62 -2.22 -1.37
C VAL A 102 -16.45 -2.57 0.11
N LEU A 103 -17.09 -1.84 1.02
CA LEU A 103 -16.97 -2.07 2.46
C LEU A 103 -17.48 -3.45 2.91
N VAL A 104 -18.50 -3.99 2.24
CA VAL A 104 -19.08 -5.31 2.55
C VAL A 104 -18.23 -6.46 2.03
N PHE A 105 -17.70 -6.36 0.82
CA PHE A 105 -17.09 -7.49 0.12
C PHE A 105 -15.56 -7.51 0.15
N MET A 106 -14.89 -6.35 0.18
CA MET A 106 -13.42 -6.26 0.05
C MET A 106 -12.68 -7.03 1.14
N GLY A 107 -13.12 -6.89 2.39
CA GLY A 107 -12.48 -7.52 3.56
C GLY A 107 -13.02 -8.90 3.93
N ASP A 108 -14.10 -9.39 3.28
CA ASP A 108 -14.83 -10.58 3.72
C ASP A 108 -14.69 -11.74 2.73
N ALA A 109 -13.71 -12.63 3.00
CA ALA A 109 -13.47 -13.83 2.22
C ALA A 109 -14.62 -14.87 2.30
N SER A 110 -15.51 -14.77 3.29
CA SER A 110 -16.68 -15.66 3.40
C SER A 110 -17.78 -15.28 2.40
N ARG A 111 -17.77 -14.03 1.92
CA ARG A 111 -18.76 -13.46 1.00
C ARG A 111 -18.22 -13.37 -0.43
N LEU A 112 -16.96 -12.98 -0.59
CA LEU A 112 -16.27 -12.97 -1.87
C LEU A 112 -14.98 -13.78 -1.75
N ARG A 113 -15.04 -15.06 -2.14
CA ARG A 113 -13.91 -15.98 -1.98
C ARG A 113 -12.71 -15.58 -2.83
N ASN A 114 -12.94 -15.12 -4.06
CA ASN A 114 -11.88 -14.77 -4.99
C ASN A 114 -11.05 -13.57 -4.47
N PRO A 115 -9.77 -13.78 -4.14
CA PRO A 115 -8.90 -12.72 -3.63
C PRO A 115 -8.54 -11.67 -4.67
N HIS A 116 -8.48 -12.03 -5.95
CA HIS A 116 -8.17 -11.11 -7.03
C HIS A 116 -9.28 -10.07 -7.18
N LEU A 117 -10.54 -10.49 -7.09
CA LEU A 117 -11.68 -9.56 -7.11
C LEU A 117 -11.73 -8.68 -5.86
N ARG A 118 -11.42 -9.23 -4.69
CA ARG A 118 -11.29 -8.41 -3.46
C ARG A 118 -10.19 -7.36 -3.57
N ALA A 119 -9.07 -7.69 -4.20
CA ALA A 119 -8.02 -6.72 -4.49
C ALA A 119 -8.43 -5.70 -5.56
N ALA A 120 -9.17 -6.13 -6.59
CA ALA A 120 -9.70 -5.24 -7.61
C ALA A 120 -10.69 -4.23 -7.02
N LEU A 121 -11.49 -4.60 -6.01
CA LEU A 121 -12.32 -3.66 -5.23
C LEU A 121 -11.49 -2.57 -4.55
N ALA A 122 -10.28 -2.89 -4.06
CA ALA A 122 -9.37 -1.88 -3.51
C ALA A 122 -8.84 -0.94 -4.60
N GLU A 123 -8.56 -1.44 -5.81
CA GLU A 123 -8.20 -0.61 -6.97
C GLU A 123 -9.35 0.29 -7.43
N ALA A 124 -10.58 -0.22 -7.49
CA ALA A 124 -11.75 0.59 -7.80
C ALA A 124 -12.00 1.67 -6.75
N PHE A 125 -11.76 1.37 -5.47
CA PHE A 125 -11.88 2.36 -4.40
C PHE A 125 -10.75 3.41 -4.43
N GLU A 126 -9.54 3.00 -4.81
CA GLU A 126 -8.41 3.92 -5.05
C GLU A 126 -8.73 4.94 -6.14
N ALA A 127 -9.54 4.57 -7.15
CA ALA A 127 -9.97 5.48 -8.22
C ALA A 127 -10.78 6.70 -7.71
N ILE A 128 -11.31 6.64 -6.48
CA ILE A 128 -12.08 7.70 -5.81
C ILE A 128 -11.16 8.76 -5.16
N LEU A 129 -9.86 8.48 -5.01
CA LEU A 129 -8.94 9.40 -4.34
C LEU A 129 -8.72 10.70 -5.13
N PRO A 130 -8.63 11.86 -4.45
CA PRO A 130 -8.42 13.13 -5.13
C PRO A 130 -7.01 13.24 -5.71
N ASN A 131 -6.83 14.14 -6.68
CA ASN A 131 -5.53 14.51 -7.26
C ASN A 131 -4.75 13.41 -7.99
N LYS A 132 -5.35 12.25 -8.26
CA LYS A 132 -4.76 11.29 -9.20
C LYS A 132 -4.97 11.75 -10.64
N GLN A 133 -3.89 12.07 -11.33
CA GLN A 133 -3.90 12.34 -12.77
C GLN A 133 -4.08 11.02 -13.52
N HIS A 134 -5.33 10.61 -13.72
CA HIS A 134 -5.62 9.45 -14.54
C HIS A 134 -5.71 9.85 -16.01
N GLY A 135 -4.67 9.55 -16.81
CA GLY A 135 -4.69 9.41 -18.29
C GLY A 135 -5.34 10.51 -19.18
N GLY A 136 -5.87 11.58 -18.61
CA GLY A 136 -6.73 12.58 -19.25
C GLY A 136 -6.67 13.95 -18.58
N GLY A 137 -5.70 14.17 -17.68
CA GLY A 137 -5.36 15.47 -17.10
C GLY A 137 -6.35 16.05 -16.08
N ARG A 138 -7.55 15.48 -15.95
CA ARG A 138 -8.54 15.89 -14.93
C ARG A 138 -8.43 14.99 -13.69
N THR A 139 -8.47 15.62 -12.52
CA THR A 139 -8.45 15.01 -11.20
C THR A 139 -9.84 15.12 -10.56
N LEU A 140 -10.20 14.17 -9.71
CA LEU A 140 -11.43 14.25 -8.92
C LEU A 140 -11.43 15.50 -8.02
N ASN A 141 -12.60 16.12 -7.92
CA ASN A 141 -12.89 17.22 -7.03
C ASN A 141 -12.64 16.79 -5.57
N SER A 142 -11.77 17.52 -4.89
CA SER A 142 -11.36 17.21 -3.52
C SER A 142 -12.54 17.20 -2.55
N ALA A 143 -13.55 18.06 -2.72
CA ALA A 143 -14.70 18.12 -1.83
C ALA A 143 -15.64 16.92 -2.01
N PHE A 144 -15.85 16.47 -3.25
CA PHE A 144 -16.63 15.28 -3.54
C PHE A 144 -15.96 14.03 -2.96
N ALA A 145 -14.66 13.86 -3.21
CA ALA A 145 -13.91 12.75 -2.64
C ALA A 145 -13.97 12.79 -1.10
N GLU A 146 -13.64 13.93 -0.49
CA GLU A 146 -13.68 14.10 0.97
C GLU A 146 -15.05 13.78 1.59
N ALA A 147 -16.14 14.13 0.92
CA ALA A 147 -17.50 13.81 1.36
C ALA A 147 -17.72 12.28 1.49
N ILE A 148 -17.18 11.48 0.58
CA ILE A 148 -17.26 10.00 0.66
C ILE A 148 -16.53 9.50 1.90
N PHE A 149 -15.35 10.05 2.18
CA PHE A 149 -14.50 9.64 3.31
C PHE A 149 -15.01 10.12 4.68
N THR A 150 -15.97 11.04 4.71
CA THR A 150 -16.45 11.68 5.95
C THR A 150 -17.93 11.44 6.25
N HIS A 151 -18.79 11.44 5.22
CA HIS A 151 -20.25 11.41 5.39
C HIS A 151 -20.89 10.04 5.13
N HIS A 152 -20.21 9.11 4.45
CA HIS A 152 -20.79 7.80 4.20
C HIS A 152 -21.01 7.03 5.52
N PRO A 153 -22.21 6.45 5.79
CA PRO A 153 -22.56 5.91 7.11
C PRO A 153 -21.60 4.85 7.64
N LEU A 154 -21.09 3.99 6.76
CA LEU A 154 -20.23 2.85 7.12
C LEU A 154 -18.73 3.13 6.93
N ILE A 155 -18.34 4.35 6.57
CA ILE A 155 -16.97 4.65 6.14
C ILE A 155 -15.92 4.43 7.23
N GLU A 156 -16.32 4.50 8.49
CA GLU A 156 -15.43 4.26 9.64
C GLU A 156 -14.90 2.82 9.70
N HIS A 157 -15.53 1.89 9.00
CA HIS A 157 -15.05 0.51 8.90
C HIS A 157 -13.98 0.33 7.82
N LEU A 158 -13.78 1.31 6.94
CA LEU A 158 -12.82 1.21 5.84
C LEU A 158 -11.40 0.85 6.28
N PRO A 159 -10.82 1.44 7.36
CA PRO A 159 -9.49 1.04 7.81
C PRO A 159 -9.41 -0.45 8.13
N ARG A 160 -10.41 -0.99 8.84
CA ARG A 160 -10.50 -2.42 9.18
C ARG A 160 -10.55 -3.28 7.91
N VAL A 161 -11.45 -2.95 6.99
CA VAL A 161 -11.66 -3.71 5.74
C VAL A 161 -10.39 -3.71 4.87
N LEU A 162 -9.66 -2.59 4.83
CA LEU A 162 -8.37 -2.49 4.14
C LEU A 162 -7.31 -3.42 4.75
N LEU A 163 -7.19 -3.44 6.08
CA LEU A 163 -6.25 -4.33 6.74
C LEU A 163 -6.61 -5.80 6.52
N ASP A 164 -7.90 -6.15 6.57
CA ASP A 164 -8.39 -7.52 6.29
C ASP A 164 -7.98 -7.96 4.88
N VAL A 165 -8.24 -7.15 3.85
CA VAL A 165 -7.87 -7.52 2.47
C VAL A 165 -6.35 -7.59 2.29
N PHE A 166 -5.59 -6.65 2.88
CA PHE A 166 -4.12 -6.64 2.85
C PHE A 166 -3.51 -7.93 3.39
N VAL A 167 -4.04 -8.39 4.53
CA VAL A 167 -3.58 -9.60 5.21
C VAL A 167 -4.05 -10.84 4.45
N SER A 168 -5.27 -10.83 3.92
CA SER A 168 -5.85 -11.99 3.23
C SER A 168 -5.12 -12.35 1.93
N ILE A 169 -4.55 -11.37 1.22
CA ILE A 169 -3.79 -11.61 -0.04
C ILE A 169 -2.55 -12.47 0.22
N GLU A 170 -1.98 -12.46 1.43
CA GLU A 170 -0.84 -13.33 1.75
C GLU A 170 -1.26 -14.80 1.89
N LEU A 171 -2.49 -15.07 2.34
CA LEU A 171 -2.96 -16.42 2.66
C LEU A 171 -3.46 -17.21 1.46
N THR A 172 -3.48 -16.63 0.26
CA THR A 172 -4.29 -17.19 -0.82
C THR A 172 -3.76 -18.46 -1.45
N GLY A 173 -2.52 -18.90 -1.17
CA GLY A 173 -1.98 -20.25 -1.44
C GLY A 173 -2.01 -20.76 -2.90
N GLN A 174 -2.75 -20.08 -3.78
CA GLN A 174 -3.00 -20.39 -5.17
C GLN A 174 -2.26 -19.35 -6.00
N ALA A 175 -1.19 -19.77 -6.67
CA ALA A 175 -0.61 -19.21 -7.91
C ALA A 175 -0.55 -17.67 -8.13
N VAL A 176 -0.73 -16.83 -7.12
CA VAL A 176 -0.37 -15.41 -7.18
C VAL A 176 1.15 -15.42 -7.20
N ALA A 177 1.75 -15.05 -8.35
CA ALA A 177 3.19 -14.89 -8.41
C ALA A 177 3.59 -13.97 -7.25
N PHE A 178 4.63 -14.33 -6.50
CA PHE A 178 5.00 -13.63 -5.26
C PHE A 178 5.01 -12.10 -5.42
N GLU A 179 5.43 -11.60 -6.57
CA GLU A 179 5.49 -10.18 -6.91
C GLU A 179 4.11 -9.52 -7.14
N GLN A 180 3.12 -10.29 -7.60
CA GLN A 180 1.77 -9.80 -7.90
C GLN A 180 1.03 -9.32 -6.64
N LYS A 181 1.38 -9.83 -5.45
CA LYS A 181 0.80 -9.35 -4.18
C LYS A 181 1.07 -7.87 -3.93
N PHE A 182 2.23 -7.37 -4.36
CA PHE A 182 2.59 -5.96 -4.20
C PHE A 182 1.73 -5.07 -5.11
N ASN A 183 1.35 -5.56 -6.30
CA ASN A 183 0.44 -4.83 -7.19
C ASN A 183 -0.92 -4.63 -6.51
N TYR A 184 -1.41 -5.68 -5.82
CA TYR A 184 -2.65 -5.59 -5.05
C TYR A 184 -2.56 -4.70 -3.82
N ARG A 185 -1.39 -4.61 -3.18
CA ARG A 185 -1.17 -3.74 -2.01
C ARG A 185 -1.00 -2.27 -2.39
N ARG A 186 -0.57 -1.95 -3.62
CA ARG A 186 -0.36 -0.56 -4.06
C ARG A 186 -1.61 0.32 -3.85
N PRO A 187 -2.81 -0.06 -4.32
CA PRO A 187 -4.03 0.72 -4.02
C PRO A 187 -4.28 0.95 -2.53
N MET A 188 -3.99 -0.05 -1.70
CA MET A 188 -4.24 0.01 -0.27
C MET A 188 -3.32 1.02 0.42
N TYR A 189 -2.06 1.15 -0.01
CA TYR A 189 -1.15 2.18 0.50
C TYR A 189 -1.66 3.59 0.22
N GLU A 190 -2.13 3.86 -1.00
CA GLU A 190 -2.70 5.18 -1.34
C GLU A 190 -3.93 5.50 -0.48
N ILE A 191 -4.81 4.51 -0.30
CA ILE A 191 -6.03 4.71 0.49
C ILE A 191 -5.67 4.92 1.96
N LEU A 192 -4.77 4.11 2.53
CA LEU A 192 -4.32 4.27 3.92
C LEU A 192 -3.68 5.64 4.18
N GLU A 193 -2.83 6.11 3.26
CA GLU A 193 -2.20 7.44 3.36
C GLU A 193 -3.26 8.55 3.33
N TYR A 194 -4.27 8.43 2.47
CA TYR A 194 -5.36 9.41 2.41
C TYR A 194 -6.25 9.36 3.66
N LEU A 195 -6.59 8.17 4.16
CA LEU A 195 -7.35 7.99 5.39
C LEU A 195 -6.67 8.63 6.59
N TRP A 196 -5.33 8.62 6.59
CA TRP A 196 -4.54 9.23 7.66
C TRP A 196 -4.65 10.75 7.74
N LYS A 197 -5.41 11.41 6.85
CA LYS A 197 -5.76 12.82 6.98
C LYS A 197 -6.92 13.06 7.97
N PHE A 198 -7.72 12.04 8.25
CA PHE A 198 -8.94 12.15 9.07
C PHE A 198 -8.77 11.47 10.44
N ASP A 199 -9.00 12.21 11.52
CA ASP A 199 -8.93 11.68 12.90
C ASP A 199 -9.82 10.46 13.09
N LYS A 200 -11.05 10.51 12.58
CA LYS A 200 -12.03 9.42 12.72
C LYS A 200 -11.46 8.07 12.25
N HIS A 201 -10.72 8.06 11.14
CA HIS A 201 -10.11 6.84 10.59
C HIS A 201 -8.86 6.42 11.35
N ARG A 202 -8.02 7.38 11.74
CA ARG A 202 -6.84 7.12 12.59
C ARG A 202 -7.22 6.42 13.90
N GLU A 203 -8.28 6.89 14.55
CA GLU A 203 -8.77 6.30 15.80
C GLU A 203 -9.25 4.85 15.63
N GLN A 204 -9.81 4.48 14.47
CA GLN A 204 -10.19 3.09 14.22
C GLN A 204 -8.97 2.18 14.09
N VAL A 205 -7.89 2.66 13.47
CA VAL A 205 -6.63 1.90 13.39
C VAL A 205 -6.00 1.76 14.78
N LYS A 206 -6.02 2.81 15.59
CA LYS A 206 -5.56 2.75 17.00
C LYS A 206 -6.35 1.74 17.82
N LYS A 207 -7.68 1.66 17.67
CA LYS A 207 -8.50 0.64 18.32
C LYS A 207 -8.10 -0.77 17.93
N LEU A 208 -7.81 -1.01 16.64
CA LEU A 208 -7.32 -2.30 16.16
C LEU A 208 -5.95 -2.65 16.74
N ALA A 209 -5.08 -1.65 16.91
CA ALA A 209 -3.77 -1.83 17.53
C ALA A 209 -3.87 -2.14 19.03
N ALA A 210 -4.70 -1.40 19.77
CA ALA A 210 -4.95 -1.67 21.19
C ALA A 210 -5.52 -3.07 21.41
N TYR A 211 -6.52 -3.46 20.61
CA TYR A 211 -7.04 -4.83 20.63
C TYR A 211 -5.95 -5.87 20.36
N ALA A 212 -5.08 -5.62 19.39
CA ALA A 212 -3.99 -6.53 19.04
C ALA A 212 -2.92 -6.66 20.13
N GLU A 213 -2.69 -5.60 20.89
CA GLU A 213 -1.78 -5.61 22.03
C GLU A 213 -2.35 -6.41 23.21
N GLU A 214 -3.63 -6.27 23.51
CA GLU A 214 -4.34 -7.05 24.53
C GLU A 214 -4.39 -8.55 24.22
N HIS A 215 -4.44 -8.91 22.93
CA HIS A 215 -4.62 -10.28 22.44
C HIS A 215 -3.36 -10.81 21.72
N ILE A 216 -2.17 -10.30 22.09
CA ILE A 216 -0.92 -10.63 21.41
C ILE A 216 -0.53 -12.12 21.55
N ASP A 217 -0.95 -12.75 22.65
CA ASP A 217 -0.65 -14.15 23.00
C ASP A 217 -1.77 -15.13 22.57
N ASP A 218 -2.80 -14.64 21.85
CA ASP A 218 -3.86 -15.48 21.31
C ASP A 218 -3.32 -16.48 20.29
N ALA A 219 -3.96 -17.64 20.19
CA ALA A 219 -3.60 -18.69 19.23
C ALA A 219 -3.65 -18.19 17.78
N GLU A 220 -4.60 -17.32 17.46
CA GLU A 220 -4.68 -16.62 16.18
C GLU A 220 -4.26 -15.17 16.37
N ALA A 221 -3.14 -14.79 15.75
CA ALA A 221 -2.64 -13.43 15.83
C ALA A 221 -3.71 -12.40 15.39
N PRO A 222 -3.98 -11.35 16.18
CA PRO A 222 -4.94 -10.32 15.83
C PRO A 222 -4.62 -9.62 14.50
N LEU A 223 -5.65 -9.06 13.85
CA LEU A 223 -5.52 -8.50 12.51
C LEU A 223 -4.41 -7.46 12.39
N PHE A 224 -4.35 -6.50 13.32
CA PHE A 224 -3.35 -5.43 13.26
C PHE A 224 -1.92 -5.98 13.43
N LEU A 225 -1.73 -6.96 14.31
CA LEU A 225 -0.44 -7.64 14.49
C LEU A 225 -0.01 -8.38 13.22
N ARG A 226 -0.94 -9.09 12.56
CA ARG A 226 -0.68 -9.72 11.25
C ARG A 226 -0.32 -8.69 10.19
N PHE A 227 -1.04 -7.56 10.16
CA PHE A 227 -0.79 -6.47 9.23
C PHE A 227 0.61 -5.88 9.39
N ILE A 228 1.02 -5.47 10.59
CA ILE A 228 2.36 -4.88 10.80
C ILE A 228 3.47 -5.89 10.53
N ASN A 229 3.24 -7.18 10.82
CA ASN A 229 4.18 -8.24 10.49
C ASN A 229 4.39 -8.38 8.99
N LEU A 230 3.31 -8.32 8.20
CA LEU A 230 3.38 -8.34 6.74
C LEU A 230 3.98 -7.05 6.18
N LEU A 231 3.64 -5.89 6.75
CA LEU A 231 4.19 -4.60 6.34
C LEU A 231 5.72 -4.55 6.52
N MET A 232 6.24 -5.05 7.64
CA MET A 232 7.69 -5.16 7.86
C MET A 232 8.34 -6.18 6.93
N ASN A 233 7.67 -7.30 6.62
CA ASN A 233 8.17 -8.26 5.63
C ASN A 233 8.25 -7.65 4.23
N ASP A 234 7.23 -6.89 3.84
CA ASP A 234 7.20 -6.17 2.58
C ASP A 234 8.32 -5.12 2.51
N ALA A 235 8.54 -4.37 3.59
CA ALA A 235 9.61 -3.39 3.66
C ALA A 235 10.98 -4.07 3.45
N ASN A 236 11.26 -5.14 4.20
CA ASN A 236 12.47 -5.97 4.05
C ASN A 236 12.67 -6.43 2.61
N PHE A 237 11.67 -7.09 2.02
CA PHE A 237 11.78 -7.62 0.67
C PHE A 237 11.95 -6.52 -0.37
N LEU A 238 11.05 -5.52 -0.39
CA LEU A 238 10.99 -4.53 -1.46
C LEU A 238 12.23 -3.63 -1.47
N LEU A 239 12.73 -3.26 -0.30
CA LEU A 239 13.92 -2.42 -0.21
C LEU A 239 15.19 -3.21 -0.49
N ASP A 240 15.31 -4.45 -0.03
CA ASP A 240 16.46 -5.28 -0.37
C ASP A 240 16.53 -5.54 -1.89
N GLU A 241 15.39 -5.90 -2.48
CA GLU A 241 15.28 -6.11 -3.92
C GLU A 241 15.57 -4.80 -4.70
N ALA A 242 15.03 -3.66 -4.25
CA ALA A 242 15.35 -2.36 -4.82
C ALA A 242 16.86 -2.07 -4.83
N LEU A 243 17.52 -2.23 -3.68
CA LEU A 243 18.97 -1.98 -3.54
C LEU A 243 19.81 -2.95 -4.39
N SER A 244 19.43 -4.22 -4.42
CA SER A 244 20.05 -5.27 -5.24
C SER A 244 19.95 -4.95 -6.74
N GLN A 245 18.75 -4.57 -7.20
CA GLN A 245 18.53 -4.21 -8.61
C GLN A 245 19.29 -2.94 -9.00
N MET A 246 19.36 -1.94 -8.12
CA MET A 246 20.16 -0.74 -8.36
C MET A 246 21.67 -1.04 -8.46
N ALA A 247 22.18 -1.97 -7.64
CA ALA A 247 23.56 -2.43 -7.73
C ALA A 247 23.84 -3.16 -9.06
N ARG A 248 22.95 -4.08 -9.46
CA ARG A 248 23.04 -4.78 -10.76
C ARG A 248 22.98 -3.82 -11.95
N LEU A 249 22.12 -2.80 -11.90
CA LEU A 249 22.04 -1.77 -12.94
C LEU A 249 23.38 -1.03 -13.07
N LYS A 250 24.00 -0.71 -11.93
CA LYS A 250 25.31 -0.04 -11.92
C LYS A 250 26.39 -0.93 -12.53
N GLU A 251 26.48 -2.20 -12.13
CA GLU A 251 27.44 -3.16 -12.67
C GLU A 251 27.30 -3.30 -14.19
N ASN A 252 26.07 -3.40 -14.69
CA ASN A 252 25.79 -3.44 -16.12
C ASN A 252 26.20 -2.13 -16.83
N GLN A 253 25.88 -0.97 -16.26
CA GLN A 253 26.31 0.32 -16.82
C GLN A 253 27.84 0.44 -16.89
N GLU A 254 28.55 -0.01 -15.86
CA GLU A 254 30.01 -0.01 -15.85
C GLU A 254 30.60 -1.00 -16.87
N ALA A 255 29.98 -2.16 -17.07
CA ALA A 255 30.39 -3.12 -18.12
C ALA A 255 30.18 -2.57 -19.53
N MET A 256 29.06 -1.86 -19.77
CA MET A 256 28.81 -1.12 -21.01
C MET A 256 29.90 -0.08 -21.26
N ASP A 257 30.30 0.66 -20.21
CA ASP A 257 31.30 1.73 -20.32
C ASP A 257 32.71 1.22 -20.59
N ARG A 258 33.01 0.00 -20.15
CA ARG A 258 34.26 -0.70 -20.49
C ARG A 258 34.26 -1.28 -21.90
N GLY A 259 33.16 -1.15 -22.65
CA GLY A 259 33.03 -1.68 -24.01
C GLY A 259 32.87 -3.20 -24.06
N GLU A 260 32.58 -3.85 -22.92
CA GLU A 260 32.42 -5.32 -22.87
C GLU A 260 31.30 -5.79 -23.79
N TRP A 261 30.20 -5.04 -23.86
CA TRP A 261 29.04 -5.37 -24.68
C TRP A 261 29.30 -5.22 -26.19
N ASP A 262 30.19 -4.31 -26.58
CA ASP A 262 30.55 -4.11 -27.98
C ASP A 262 31.45 -5.23 -28.51
N SER A 263 32.16 -5.91 -27.62
CA SER A 263 33.01 -7.06 -27.96
C SER A 263 32.24 -8.39 -28.13
N MET A 264 30.95 -8.41 -27.75
CA MET A 264 30.13 -9.63 -27.73
C MET A 264 29.41 -9.88 -29.07
N PRO A 265 29.08 -11.16 -29.39
CA PRO A 265 28.20 -11.50 -30.50
C PRO A 265 26.85 -10.80 -30.39
N GLN A 266 26.25 -10.47 -31.55
CA GLN A 266 25.02 -9.67 -31.62
C GLN A 266 23.83 -10.29 -30.84
N GLU A 267 23.71 -11.61 -30.82
CA GLU A 267 22.64 -12.31 -30.10
C GLU A 267 22.78 -12.15 -28.57
N GLN A 268 23.98 -12.41 -28.04
CA GLN A 268 24.27 -12.24 -26.60
C GLN A 268 24.08 -10.79 -26.15
N ARG A 269 24.48 -9.83 -27.00
CA ARG A 269 24.24 -8.41 -26.73
C ARG A 269 22.75 -8.07 -26.62
N ARG A 270 21.91 -8.62 -27.52
CA ARG A 270 20.45 -8.40 -27.47
C ARG A 270 19.84 -8.98 -26.18
N ASP A 271 20.30 -10.14 -25.76
CA ASP A 271 19.81 -10.77 -24.52
C ASP A 271 20.20 -9.97 -23.27
N LEU A 272 21.43 -9.45 -23.22
CA LEU A 272 21.87 -8.53 -22.16
C LEU A 272 21.10 -7.21 -22.16
N GLU A 273 20.84 -6.63 -23.34
CA GLU A 273 20.01 -5.42 -23.47
C GLU A 273 18.57 -5.66 -22.98
N ASN A 274 17.98 -6.80 -23.30
CA ASN A 274 16.65 -7.19 -22.82
C ASN A 274 16.64 -7.38 -21.29
N THR A 275 17.66 -8.06 -20.77
CA THR A 275 17.83 -8.28 -19.32
C THR A 275 17.99 -6.95 -18.60
N PHE A 276 18.83 -6.06 -19.09
CA PHE A 276 19.03 -4.73 -18.53
C PHE A 276 17.75 -3.89 -18.52
N ARG A 277 16.95 -3.94 -19.60
CA ARG A 277 15.64 -3.27 -19.64
C ARG A 277 14.68 -3.85 -18.60
N HIS A 278 14.64 -5.17 -18.46
CA HIS A 278 13.80 -5.83 -17.47
C HIS A 278 14.22 -5.46 -16.04
N THR A 279 15.52 -5.57 -15.72
CA THR A 279 16.13 -5.10 -14.46
C THR A 279 15.75 -3.65 -14.16
N GLY A 280 15.78 -2.77 -15.16
CA GLY A 280 15.37 -1.37 -15.02
C GLY A 280 13.90 -1.19 -14.66
N GLN A 281 13.00 -1.95 -15.28
CA GLN A 281 11.57 -1.93 -14.95
C GLN A 281 11.30 -2.46 -13.54
N THR A 282 11.94 -3.57 -13.17
CA THR A 282 11.83 -4.16 -11.83
C THR A 282 12.37 -3.20 -10.77
N ALA A 283 13.56 -2.63 -10.98
CA ALA A 283 14.14 -1.63 -10.08
C ALA A 283 13.19 -0.44 -9.87
N ARG A 284 12.61 0.09 -10.95
CA ARG A 284 11.64 1.18 -10.87
C ARG A 284 10.45 0.83 -9.99
N TYR A 285 9.89 -0.35 -10.20
CA TYR A 285 8.73 -0.81 -9.45
C TYR A 285 9.05 -1.00 -7.96
N THR A 286 10.14 -1.71 -7.64
CA THR A 286 10.54 -1.98 -6.26
C THR A 286 10.95 -0.72 -5.51
N ASN A 287 11.58 0.26 -6.18
CA ASN A 287 11.88 1.57 -5.60
C ASN A 287 10.60 2.33 -5.18
N ILE A 288 9.60 2.38 -6.06
CA ILE A 288 8.32 3.04 -5.76
C ILE A 288 7.63 2.35 -4.58
N MET A 289 7.52 1.02 -4.65
CA MET A 289 6.82 0.24 -3.63
C MET A 289 7.55 0.24 -2.29
N GLY A 290 8.88 0.14 -2.29
CA GLY A 290 9.71 0.20 -1.09
C GLY A 290 9.60 1.54 -0.38
N LEU A 291 9.65 2.66 -1.12
CA LEU A 291 9.44 3.99 -0.56
C LEU A 291 8.03 4.14 0.03
N LYS A 292 6.99 3.72 -0.69
CA LYS A 292 5.60 3.76 -0.20
C LYS A 292 5.42 2.94 1.08
N THR A 293 6.03 1.77 1.14
CA THR A 293 5.96 0.89 2.31
C THR A 293 6.59 1.56 3.53
N LEU A 294 7.74 2.23 3.37
CA LEU A 294 8.35 3.01 4.47
C LEU A 294 7.52 4.21 4.88
N ILE A 295 6.87 4.90 3.95
CA ILE A 295 5.98 6.03 4.27
C ILE A 295 4.83 5.55 5.16
N ILE A 296 4.19 4.43 4.80
CA ILE A 296 3.12 3.84 5.60
C ILE A 296 3.63 3.36 6.96
N LEU A 297 4.82 2.77 7.01
CA LEU A 297 5.43 2.34 8.28
C LEU A 297 5.78 3.53 9.19
N ASP A 298 6.40 4.60 8.69
CA ASP A 298 6.66 5.84 9.44
C ASP A 298 5.36 6.44 9.97
N MET A 299 4.33 6.52 9.12
CA MET A 299 3.02 7.05 9.46
C MET A 299 2.35 6.29 10.61
N ILE A 300 2.38 4.95 10.56
CA ILE A 300 1.81 4.08 11.60
C ILE A 300 2.62 4.18 12.89
N THR A 301 3.94 3.99 12.81
CA THR A 301 4.84 3.98 13.98
C THR A 301 4.84 5.31 14.73
N ARG A 302 4.63 6.43 14.03
CA ARG A 302 4.47 7.74 14.68
C ARG A 302 3.21 7.85 15.54
N SER A 303 2.14 7.17 15.14
CA SER A 303 0.83 7.30 15.79
C SER A 303 0.52 6.17 16.77
N ILE A 304 1.19 5.03 16.61
CA ILE A 304 0.97 3.78 17.33
C ILE A 304 2.34 3.21 17.66
N GLN A 305 2.80 3.39 18.91
CA GLN A 305 4.14 3.01 19.35
C GLN A 305 4.15 1.76 20.23
N SER A 306 3.21 1.63 21.18
CA SER A 306 3.24 0.61 22.24
C SER A 306 3.47 -0.82 21.73
N ILE A 307 2.71 -1.24 20.72
CA ILE A 307 2.83 -2.57 20.13
C ILE A 307 4.20 -2.82 19.49
N PHE A 308 4.86 -1.80 18.95
CA PHE A 308 6.21 -1.92 18.38
C PHE A 308 7.30 -2.01 19.45
N CYS A 309 7.03 -1.57 20.68
CA CYS A 309 7.95 -1.71 21.81
C CYS A 309 7.91 -3.13 22.44
N ARG A 310 7.02 -4.02 21.99
CA ARG A 310 7.02 -5.42 22.43
C ARG A 310 8.29 -6.13 21.97
N PRO A 311 8.98 -6.93 22.81
CA PRO A 311 10.36 -7.38 22.56
C PRO A 311 10.64 -7.93 21.15
N ALA A 312 9.83 -8.89 20.69
CA ALA A 312 10.03 -9.53 19.38
C ALA A 312 9.79 -8.59 18.18
N ILE A 313 8.87 -7.63 18.32
CA ILE A 313 8.55 -6.66 17.26
C ILE A 313 9.59 -5.55 17.27
N CYS A 314 9.99 -5.10 18.45
CA CYS A 314 10.99 -4.07 18.68
C CYS A 314 12.35 -4.48 18.09
N GLU A 315 12.82 -5.68 18.41
CA GLU A 315 14.08 -6.23 17.89
C GLU A 315 14.05 -6.30 16.36
N ARG A 316 12.96 -6.83 15.79
CA ARG A 316 12.82 -6.93 14.34
C ARG A 316 12.76 -5.58 13.63
N LEU A 317 12.09 -4.59 14.23
CA LEU A 317 12.04 -3.23 13.71
C LEU A 317 13.43 -2.59 13.75
N ALA A 318 14.16 -2.72 14.86
CA ALA A 318 15.52 -2.20 15.04
C ALA A 318 16.50 -2.78 14.02
N LEU A 319 16.51 -4.11 13.85
CA LEU A 319 17.32 -4.80 12.84
C LEU A 319 17.03 -4.29 11.43
N MET A 320 15.75 -4.12 11.10
CA MET A 320 15.33 -3.64 9.78
C MET A 320 15.79 -2.20 9.51
N VAL A 321 15.58 -1.26 10.46
CA VAL A 321 16.00 0.13 10.25
C VAL A 321 17.53 0.27 10.19
N ASN A 322 18.27 -0.50 10.99
CA ASN A 322 19.73 -0.54 10.95
C ASN A 322 20.25 -1.05 9.60
N TYR A 323 19.66 -2.15 9.11
CA TYR A 323 20.01 -2.73 7.82
C TYR A 323 19.87 -1.70 6.69
N PHE A 324 18.73 -1.01 6.62
CA PHE A 324 18.51 -0.01 5.58
C PHE A 324 19.39 1.22 5.73
N LEU A 325 19.59 1.71 6.97
CA LEU A 325 20.47 2.84 7.19
C LEU A 325 21.90 2.50 6.70
N GLN A 326 22.43 1.33 7.07
CA GLN A 326 23.74 0.87 6.64
C GLN A 326 23.89 0.82 5.12
N HIS A 327 22.88 0.29 4.41
CA HIS A 327 22.93 0.19 2.95
C HIS A 327 22.77 1.54 2.24
N LEU A 328 22.00 2.47 2.81
CA LEU A 328 21.73 3.78 2.21
C LEU A 328 22.86 4.79 2.44
N VAL A 329 23.49 4.80 3.62
CA VAL A 329 24.50 5.82 3.97
C VAL A 329 25.90 5.26 4.17
N GLY A 330 26.03 3.95 4.43
CA GLY A 330 27.30 3.27 4.67
C GLY A 330 28.14 3.04 3.41
N PRO A 331 29.19 2.20 3.50
CA PRO A 331 30.21 2.08 2.45
C PRO A 331 29.64 1.59 1.11
N LYS A 332 28.59 0.76 1.15
CA LYS A 332 27.92 0.21 -0.04
C LYS A 332 27.08 1.24 -0.79
N ARG A 333 26.83 2.45 -0.27
CA ARG A 333 26.03 3.49 -0.95
C ARG A 333 26.52 3.84 -2.35
N ARG A 334 27.84 3.71 -2.59
CA ARG A 334 28.48 3.97 -3.89
C ARG A 334 28.03 2.97 -4.96
N ASN A 335 27.55 1.80 -4.58
CA ASN A 335 27.04 0.77 -5.51
C ASN A 335 25.64 1.11 -6.02
N LEU A 336 24.97 2.10 -5.43
CA LEU A 336 23.62 2.49 -5.79
C LEU A 336 23.59 3.68 -6.77
N LYS A 337 24.77 4.25 -7.10
CA LYS A 337 24.88 5.43 -7.96
C LYS A 337 24.90 5.01 -9.44
N VAL A 338 23.73 5.07 -10.07
CA VAL A 338 23.53 4.91 -11.51
C VAL A 338 23.43 6.27 -12.22
N ARG A 339 23.56 6.30 -13.55
CA ARG A 339 23.52 7.53 -14.36
C ARG A 339 22.23 8.35 -14.20
N ASN A 340 21.07 7.67 -14.21
CA ASN A 340 19.76 8.31 -14.16
C ASN A 340 18.88 7.72 -13.05
N LEU A 341 19.04 8.22 -11.83
CA LEU A 341 18.27 7.77 -10.67
C LEU A 341 16.75 7.96 -10.85
N ASN A 342 16.35 9.04 -11.53
CA ASN A 342 14.95 9.40 -11.73
C ASN A 342 14.21 8.43 -12.67
N GLU A 343 14.90 7.86 -13.66
CA GLU A 343 14.35 6.83 -14.55
C GLU A 343 13.86 5.62 -13.75
N TYR A 344 14.62 5.25 -12.73
CA TYR A 344 14.31 4.14 -11.83
C TYR A 344 13.56 4.59 -10.57
N GLN A 345 13.11 5.84 -10.50
CA GLN A 345 12.38 6.39 -9.33
C GLN A 345 13.09 6.12 -7.99
N PHE A 346 14.43 6.06 -8.01
CA PHE A 346 15.21 5.79 -6.81
C PHE A 346 15.49 7.10 -6.07
N GLU A 347 14.84 7.28 -4.92
CA GLU A 347 14.95 8.49 -4.09
C GLU A 347 15.66 8.19 -2.76
N PRO A 348 16.98 7.88 -2.76
CA PRO A 348 17.70 7.42 -1.58
C PRO A 348 17.67 8.41 -0.43
N GLN A 349 17.60 9.71 -0.73
CA GLN A 349 17.51 10.75 0.28
C GLN A 349 16.18 10.73 1.03
N LYS A 350 15.06 10.50 0.33
CA LYS A 350 13.75 10.32 0.97
C LYS A 350 13.70 9.02 1.78
N LEU A 351 14.33 7.95 1.30
CA LEU A 351 14.46 6.70 2.06
C LEU A 351 15.21 6.93 3.37
N VAL A 352 16.35 7.63 3.35
CA VAL A 352 17.09 8.00 4.57
C VAL A 352 16.20 8.80 5.51
N ALA A 353 15.52 9.84 5.01
CA ALA A 353 14.62 10.65 5.84
C ALA A 353 13.53 9.82 6.53
N LYS A 354 12.90 8.89 5.80
CA LYS A 354 11.86 8.01 6.36
C LYS A 354 12.42 7.02 7.38
N VAL A 355 13.57 6.41 7.09
CA VAL A 355 14.26 5.52 8.05
C VAL A 355 14.61 6.29 9.33
N THR A 356 15.19 7.48 9.22
CA THR A 356 15.51 8.32 10.39
C THR A 356 14.28 8.79 11.15
N ASP A 357 13.18 9.10 10.45
CA ASP A 357 11.91 9.44 11.10
C ASP A 357 11.37 8.25 11.93
N ILE A 358 11.52 7.01 11.46
CA ILE A 358 11.14 5.81 12.22
C ILE A 358 12.00 5.66 13.48
N TYR A 359 13.33 5.86 13.41
CA TYR A 359 14.17 5.89 14.61
C TYR A 359 13.67 6.92 15.63
N LEU A 360 13.35 8.13 15.15
CA LEU A 360 12.87 9.22 15.99
C LEU A 360 11.50 8.94 16.61
N ASN A 361 10.64 8.16 15.95
CA ASN A 361 9.35 7.75 16.53
C ASN A 361 9.54 6.92 17.81
N PHE A 362 10.72 6.31 18.03
CA PHE A 362 11.03 5.49 19.20
C PHE A 362 12.21 6.01 20.04
N SER A 363 12.63 7.27 19.87
CA SER A 363 13.84 7.80 20.51
C SER A 363 13.80 7.85 22.05
N GLU A 364 12.60 7.85 22.61
CA GLU A 364 12.35 7.89 24.06
C GLU A 364 12.12 6.49 24.67
N HIS A 365 12.15 5.42 23.86
CA HIS A 365 11.92 4.05 24.32
C HIS A 365 13.25 3.31 24.44
N ASP A 366 13.72 3.12 25.68
CA ASP A 366 15.03 2.51 25.99
C ASP A 366 15.17 1.08 25.43
N GLU A 367 14.07 0.34 25.36
CA GLU A 367 14.04 -1.01 24.78
C GLU A 367 14.42 -0.98 23.30
N PHE A 368 13.97 0.04 22.57
CA PHE A 368 14.30 0.21 21.15
C PHE A 368 15.75 0.66 20.97
N CYS A 369 16.22 1.62 21.78
CA CYS A 369 17.63 2.05 21.77
C CYS A 369 18.58 0.86 22.04
N THR A 370 18.23 0.02 23.01
CA THR A 370 18.98 -1.19 23.36
C THR A 370 18.96 -2.20 22.21
N ALA A 371 17.79 -2.44 21.59
CA ALA A 371 17.67 -3.34 20.44
C ALA A 371 18.50 -2.86 19.23
N VAL A 372 18.53 -1.54 18.97
CA VAL A 372 19.35 -0.94 17.92
C VAL A 372 20.84 -1.17 18.18
N CYS A 373 21.30 -1.01 19.42
CA CYS A 373 22.70 -1.19 19.80
C CYS A 373 23.16 -2.65 19.78
N ASN A 374 22.27 -3.58 20.11
CA ASN A 374 22.56 -5.01 20.18
C ASN A 374 22.66 -5.68 18.80
N ASP A 375 22.29 -4.99 17.72
CA ASP A 375 22.46 -5.48 16.36
C ASP A 375 23.95 -5.51 15.95
N GLY A 376 24.59 -6.65 16.15
CA GLY A 376 25.98 -6.85 15.76
C GLY A 376 26.26 -6.89 14.25
N MET A 377 25.22 -6.86 13.39
CA MET A 377 25.35 -7.04 11.95
C MET A 377 25.35 -5.71 11.19
N SER A 378 24.38 -4.84 11.47
CA SER A 378 24.18 -3.62 10.68
C SER A 378 24.49 -2.33 11.42
N TYR A 379 24.33 -2.31 12.76
CA TYR A 379 24.61 -1.13 13.56
C TYR A 379 26.08 -0.70 13.48
N ASN A 380 26.29 0.59 13.25
CA ASN A 380 27.59 1.24 13.34
C ASN A 380 27.40 2.72 13.66
N GLU A 381 28.09 3.21 14.68
CA GLU A 381 28.01 4.59 15.16
C GLU A 381 28.28 5.64 14.06
N GLN A 382 29.08 5.30 13.05
CA GLN A 382 29.40 6.20 11.94
C GLN A 382 28.22 6.41 10.97
N LEU A 383 27.19 5.55 11.01
CA LEU A 383 26.03 5.68 10.13
C LEU A 383 25.19 6.90 10.48
N PHE A 384 25.11 7.29 11.75
CA PHE A 384 24.29 8.40 12.20
C PHE A 384 24.81 9.76 11.67
N PRO A 385 26.10 10.12 11.83
CA PRO A 385 26.66 11.31 11.18
C PRO A 385 26.51 11.32 9.67
N GLN A 386 26.70 10.17 9.00
CA GLN A 386 26.55 10.06 7.55
C GLN A 386 25.10 10.29 7.09
N ALA A 387 24.12 9.85 7.89
CA ALA A 387 22.72 10.13 7.63
C ALA A 387 22.41 11.62 7.85
N VAL A 388 22.96 12.25 8.89
CA VAL A 388 22.82 13.69 9.15
C VAL A 388 23.31 14.52 7.96
N GLU A 389 24.49 14.23 7.38
CA GLU A 389 24.97 14.90 6.17
C GLU A 389 23.96 14.82 5.01
N VAL A 390 23.28 13.67 4.86
CA VAL A 390 22.25 13.50 3.83
C VAL A 390 21.01 14.32 4.14
N LEU A 391 20.55 14.33 5.40
CA LEU A 391 19.39 15.08 5.87
C LEU A 391 19.59 16.60 5.74
N GLU A 392 20.77 17.11 6.09
CA GLU A 392 21.12 18.53 5.94
C GLU A 392 21.09 18.95 4.47
N ARG A 393 21.65 18.13 3.58
CA ARG A 393 21.68 18.42 2.13
C ARG A 393 20.29 18.52 1.50
N ILE A 394 19.32 17.78 2.00
CA ILE A 394 17.93 17.83 1.50
C ILE A 394 17.06 18.85 2.24
N GLY A 395 17.59 19.54 3.23
CA GLY A 395 16.84 20.51 4.03
C GLY A 395 15.78 19.87 4.93
N HIS A 396 16.05 18.69 5.49
CA HIS A 396 15.17 18.09 6.51
C HIS A 396 15.07 19.04 7.72
N PRO A 397 13.93 19.10 8.45
CA PRO A 397 13.77 20.05 9.55
C PRO A 397 14.88 19.95 10.59
N ARG A 398 15.49 21.09 10.93
CA ARG A 398 16.65 21.17 11.83
C ARG A 398 16.38 20.53 13.19
N GLU A 399 15.17 20.73 13.71
CA GLU A 399 14.72 20.10 14.97
C GLU A 399 14.82 18.56 14.93
N ARG A 400 14.49 17.94 13.79
CA ARG A 400 14.61 16.49 13.62
C ARG A 400 16.06 16.03 13.47
N ILE A 401 16.89 16.81 12.79
CA ILE A 401 18.33 16.52 12.68
C ILE A 401 18.98 16.57 14.07
N ASP A 402 18.70 17.60 14.85
CA ASP A 402 19.20 17.76 16.21
C ASP A 402 18.70 16.63 17.13
N ALA A 403 17.42 16.23 16.99
CA ALA A 403 16.87 15.08 17.71
C ALA A 403 17.57 13.77 17.34
N PHE A 404 17.90 13.57 16.06
CA PHE A 404 18.55 12.34 15.59
C PHE A 404 20.01 12.25 16.07
N LEU A 405 20.70 13.38 16.16
CA LEU A 405 22.02 13.46 16.81
C LEU A 405 21.95 13.13 18.29
N LYS A 406 20.97 13.68 19.03
CA LYS A 406 20.75 13.34 20.44
C LYS A 406 20.45 11.86 20.63
N LEU A 407 19.63 11.28 19.76
CA LEU A 407 19.34 9.85 19.76
C LEU A 407 20.62 9.03 19.54
N SER A 408 21.48 9.43 18.60
CA SER A 408 22.76 8.75 18.39
C SER A 408 23.63 8.71 19.64
N GLU A 409 23.68 9.80 20.41
CA GLU A 409 24.41 9.84 21.68
C GLU A 409 23.73 9.00 22.76
N HIS A 410 22.39 9.01 22.81
CA HIS A 410 21.65 8.16 23.75
C HIS A 410 21.93 6.67 23.51
N ILE A 411 21.82 6.22 22.26
CA ILE A 411 22.07 4.83 21.87
C ILE A 411 23.49 4.39 22.26
N LYS A 412 24.50 5.26 22.10
CA LYS A 412 25.89 4.97 22.53
C LYS A 412 26.02 4.71 24.03
N VAL A 413 25.25 5.42 24.86
CA VAL A 413 25.25 5.25 26.32
C VAL A 413 24.48 4.00 26.73
N SER A 414 23.49 3.56 25.95
CA SER A 414 22.72 2.33 26.19
C SER A 414 23.48 1.03 25.88
N LYS A 415 24.70 1.12 25.33
CA LYS A 415 25.61 -0.01 25.06
C LYS A 415 26.48 -0.33 26.28
#